data_AF-A0A5D3CCZ0-F1
#
_entry.id   AF-A0A5D3CCZ0-F1
#
_cell.length_a   1.000
_cell.length_b   1.000
_cell.length_c   1.000
_cell.angle_alpha   90.00
_cell.angle_beta   90.00
_cell.angle_gamma   90.00
#
_symmetry.space_group_name_H-M   'P 1'
#
loop_
_entity.id
_entity.type
_entity.pdbx_description
1 polymer ?
#
loop_
_entity_poly.entity_id
_entity_poly.type
_entity_poly.pdbx_seq_one_letter_code
_entity_poly.pdbx_strand_id
1 'polypeptide(L)' 'MITEWPARALANDNYVPTEFFCILSEMPELTSLDRTLLQRHLLSRMDDLQGFVLMPEDEKEGFCRVLLRT' A
#
# COMPACT_ATOMS: atom_id res chain seq x y z
N MET A 1 8.28 -6.50 20.52
CA MET A 1 9.07 -6.03 19.37
C MET A 1 8.07 -5.44 18.40
N ILE A 2 7.77 -4.15 18.57
CA ILE A 2 6.89 -3.40 17.68
C ILE A 2 7.81 -3.02 16.53
N THR A 3 7.61 -3.62 15.36
CA THR A 3 8.34 -3.27 14.14
C THR A 3 7.84 -1.91 13.70
N GLU A 4 8.51 -0.87 14.19
CA GLU A 4 8.33 0.50 13.76
C GLU A 4 8.65 0.54 12.25
N TRP A 5 7.60 0.69 11.44
CA TRP A 5 7.71 0.85 9.99
C TRP A 5 8.66 2.02 9.72
N PRO A 6 9.59 1.95 8.76
CA PRO A 6 10.40 3.11 8.46
C PRO A 6 9.49 4.17 7.84
N ALA A 7 9.15 5.20 8.60
CA ALA A 7 8.52 6.42 8.11
C ALA A 7 9.49 7.12 7.15
N ARG A 8 9.67 6.58 5.94
CA ARG A 8 10.55 7.17 4.94
C ARG A 8 9.79 8.28 4.27
N ALA A 9 10.33 9.49 4.45
CA ALA A 9 9.75 10.72 3.96
C ALA A 9 9.34 10.62 2.48
N LEU A 10 8.06 10.90 2.23
CA LEU A 10 7.42 11.16 0.94
C LEU A 10 7.97 12.44 0.29
N ALA A 11 9.29 12.54 0.10
CA ALA A 11 9.94 13.74 -0.43
C ALA A 11 10.25 13.67 -1.93
N ASN A 12 9.89 12.57 -2.62
CA ASN A 12 10.18 12.39 -4.03
C ASN A 12 9.05 11.62 -4.74
N ASP A 13 8.48 12.19 -5.80
CA ASP A 13 7.39 11.58 -6.58
C ASP A 13 7.78 10.23 -7.21
N ASN A 14 9.08 9.96 -7.36
CA ASN A 14 9.59 8.67 -7.83
C ASN A 14 9.70 7.58 -6.74
N TYR A 15 9.41 7.90 -5.47
CA TYR A 15 9.59 6.98 -4.33
C TYR A 15 8.29 6.24 -3.93
N VAL A 16 7.13 6.77 -4.34
CA VAL A 16 5.80 6.22 -4.02
C VAL A 16 5.62 4.76 -4.49
N PRO A 17 6.08 4.35 -5.69
CA PRO A 17 5.98 2.96 -6.12
C PRO A 17 6.76 2.01 -5.21
N THR A 18 8.00 2.35 -4.83
CA THR A 18 8.88 1.47 -4.05
C THR A 18 8.37 1.25 -2.63
N GLU A 19 7.94 2.31 -1.94
CA GLU A 19 7.33 2.21 -0.61
C GLU A 19 6.06 1.37 -0.64
N PHE A 20 5.25 1.54 -1.67
CA PHE A 20 4.03 0.78 -1.84
C PHE A 20 4.29 -0.73 -1.97
N PHE A 21 5.30 -1.13 -2.76
CA PHE A 21 5.70 -2.53 -2.87
C PHE A 21 6.20 -3.09 -1.53
N CYS A 22 6.90 -2.29 -0.72
CA CYS A 22 7.24 -2.65 0.66
C CYS A 22 5.98 -2.83 1.51
N ILE A 23 5.03 -1.89 1.45
CA ILE A 23 3.78 -1.93 2.21
C ILE A 23 2.95 -3.17 1.95
N LEU A 24 2.75 -3.52 0.68
CA LEU A 24 2.04 -4.74 0.35
C LEU A 24 2.79 -6.01 0.75
N SER A 25 4.13 -5.96 0.74
CA SER A 25 4.95 -7.12 1.10
C SER A 25 4.88 -7.44 2.59
N GLU A 26 4.79 -6.39 3.42
CA GLU A 26 4.72 -6.44 4.87
C GLU A 26 3.32 -6.77 5.42
N MET A 27 2.28 -6.78 4.57
CA MET A 27 0.93 -7.23 4.95
C MET A 27 0.79 -8.76 4.79
N PRO A 28 0.88 -9.55 5.88
CA PRO A 28 0.81 -11.01 5.79
C PRO A 28 -0.60 -11.53 5.46
N GLU A 29 -1.64 -10.71 5.64
CA GLU A 29 -3.03 -11.10 5.39
C GLU A 29 -3.41 -11.11 3.90
N LEU A 30 -2.61 -10.43 3.06
CA LEU A 30 -2.86 -10.36 1.62
C LEU A 30 -2.28 -11.57 0.91
N THR A 31 -3.11 -12.30 0.16
CA THR A 31 -2.63 -13.37 -0.71
C THR A 31 -1.79 -12.81 -1.86
N SER A 32 -1.03 -13.68 -2.55
CA SER A 32 -0.31 -13.27 -3.75
C SER A 32 -1.24 -12.67 -4.82
N LEU A 33 -2.49 -13.15 -4.91
CA LEU A 33 -3.48 -12.64 -5.86
C LEU A 33 -3.93 -11.23 -5.45
N ASP A 34 -4.24 -11.04 -4.17
CA ASP A 34 -4.67 -9.75 -3.62
C ASP A 34 -3.60 -8.67 -3.83
N ARG A 35 -2.33 -9.03 -3.60
CA ARG A 35 -1.19 -8.15 -3.84
C ARG A 35 -1.12 -7.71 -5.30
N THR A 36 -1.31 -8.62 -6.25
CA THR A 36 -1.31 -8.30 -7.69
C THR A 36 -2.52 -7.44 -8.10
N LEU A 37 -3.70 -7.68 -7.52
CA LEU A 37 -4.90 -6.88 -7.79
C LEU A 37 -4.75 -5.44 -7.26
N LEU A 38 -4.27 -5.29 -6.03
CA LEU A 38 -4.00 -3.98 -5.42
C LEU A 38 -2.93 -3.22 -6.19
N GLN A 39 -1.85 -3.90 -6.59
CA GLN A 39 -0.81 -3.32 -7.45
C GLN A 39 -1.40 -2.80 -8.75
N ARG A 40 -2.20 -3.60 -9.46
CA ARG A 40 -2.81 -3.20 -10.72
C ARG A 40 -3.75 -2.01 -10.56
N HIS A 41 -4.57 -2.00 -9.50
CA HIS A 41 -5.53 -0.92 -9.26
C HIS A 41 -4.85 0.41 -8.96
N LEU A 42 -3.89 0.39 -8.03
CA LEU A 42 -3.23 1.60 -7.57
C LEU A 42 -2.18 2.13 -8.56
N LEU A 43 -1.52 1.26 -9.34
CA LEU A 43 -0.67 1.70 -10.46
C LEU A 43 -1.50 2.35 -11.59
N SER A 44 -2.76 1.91 -11.77
CA SER A 44 -3.67 2.54 -12.73
C SER A 44 -4.17 3.91 -12.27
N ARG A 45 -4.07 4.21 -10.97
CA ARG A 45 -4.55 5.44 -10.34
C ARG A 45 -3.41 6.02 -9.51
N MET A 46 -2.41 6.58 -10.18
CA MET A 46 -1.21 7.14 -9.53
C MET A 46 -1.51 8.05 -8.33
N ASP A 47 -2.62 8.79 -8.36
CA ASP A 47 -3.08 9.62 -7.24
C ASP A 47 -3.48 8.81 -5.99
N ASP A 48 -4.05 7.62 -6.18
CA ASP A 48 -4.43 6.72 -5.09
C ASP A 48 -3.19 6.11 -4.42
N LEU A 49 -2.06 6.01 -5.13
CA LEU A 49 -0.82 5.44 -4.58
C LEU A 49 -0.25 6.34 -3.47
N GLN A 50 -0.25 7.66 -3.68
CA GLN A 50 0.20 8.62 -2.66
C GLN A 50 -0.77 8.66 -1.47
N GLY A 51 -2.08 8.63 -1.74
CA GLY A 51 -3.11 8.52 -0.70
C GLY A 51 -2.96 7.24 0.12
N PHE A 52 -2.63 6.11 -0.53
CA PHE A 52 -2.40 4.84 0.15
C PHE A 52 -1.13 4.85 1.01
N VAL A 53 -0.01 5.40 0.54
CA VAL A 53 1.22 5.48 1.35
C VAL A 53 0.99 6.31 2.61
N LEU A 54 0.29 7.44 2.49
CA LEU A 54 -0.06 8.35 3.59
C LEU A 54 -1.11 7.81 4.56
N MET A 55 -1.88 6.80 4.16
CA MET A 55 -2.96 6.25 4.97
C MET A 55 -2.41 5.55 6.23
N PRO A 56 -3.02 5.76 7.42
CA PRO A 56 -2.71 5.01 8.63
C PRO A 56 -2.83 3.49 8.42
N GLU A 57 -2.04 2.69 9.14
CA GLU A 57 -2.03 1.23 8.99
C GLU A 57 -3.39 0.57 9.26
N ASP A 58 -4.13 1.09 10.25
CA ASP A 58 -5.46 0.62 10.61
C ASP A 58 -6.51 0.90 9.52
N GLU A 59 -6.36 2.01 8.79
CA GLU A 59 -7.23 2.35 7.67
C GLU A 59 -6.86 1.58 6.39
N LYS A 60 -5.57 1.29 6.19
CA LYS A 60 -5.05 0.55 5.01
C LYS A 60 -5.68 -0.83 4.87
N GLU A 61 -5.87 -1.56 5.96
CA GLU A 61 -6.50 -2.88 5.92
C GLU A 61 -7.94 -2.80 5.43
N GLY A 62 -8.71 -1.83 5.94
CA GLY A 62 -10.08 -1.56 5.52
C GLY A 62 -10.17 -1.18 4.05
N PHE A 63 -9.27 -0.31 3.59
CA PHE A 63 -9.19 0.09 2.19
C PHE A 63 -8.88 -1.09 1.26
N CYS A 64 -7.91 -1.94 1.63
CA CYS A 64 -7.60 -3.16 0.90
C CYS A 64 -8.82 -4.09 0.81
N ARG A 65 -9.55 -4.31 1.92
CA ARG A 65 -10.77 -5.14 1.93
C ARG A 65 -11.87 -4.58 1.02
N VAL A 66 -12.01 -3.26 0.92
CA VAL A 66 -12.98 -2.63 0.01
C VAL A 66 -12.56 -2.80 -1.45
N LEU A 67 -11.27 -2.61 -1.75
CA LEU A 67 -10.74 -2.76 -3.11
C LEU A 67 -10.82 -4.19 -3.64
N LEU A 68 -10.49 -5.17 -2.81
CA LEU A 68 -10.46 -6.59 -3.15
C LEU A 68 -11.86 -7.23 -3.24
N ARG A 69 -12.92 -6.51 -2.86
CA ARG A 69 -14.31 -6.95 -3.04
C ARG A 69 -14.89 -6.66 -4.42
N THR A 70 -14.08 -6.08 -5.33
CA THR A 70 -14.45 -5.77 -6.71
C THR A 70 -14.03 -6.90 -7.65
#